data_AF-A0A0R0GRN0-F1
#
_entry.id   AF-A0A0R0GRN0-F1
#
_cell.length_a   1.000
_cell.length_b   1.000
_cell.length_c   1.000
_cell.angle_alpha   90.00
_cell.angle_beta   90.00
_cell.angle_gamma   90.00
#
_symmetry.space_group_name_H-M   'P 1'
#
loop_
_entity.id
_entity.type
_entity.pdbx_description
1 polymer ?
#
loop_
_entity_poly.entity_id
_entity_poly.type
_entity_poly.pdbx_seq_one_letter_code
_entity_poly.pdbx_strand_id
1 'polypeptide(L)' 'MGYFFWYDRVKGFGPRKKKILKNKMGEILQQTFVCFREGKREDLVKPKTMCKCKAKMKVHIEINLILWHISDF' A
#
# COMPACT_ATOMS: atom_id res chain seq x y z
N MET A 1 3.00 8.23 -13.84
CA MET A 1 2.84 7.02 -12.98
C MET A 1 4.01 6.95 -12.02
N GLY A 2 3.77 6.70 -10.72
CA GLY A 2 4.83 6.73 -9.71
C GLY A 2 5.58 5.40 -9.56
N TYR A 3 6.83 5.45 -9.09
CA TYR A 3 7.75 4.31 -8.88
C TYR A 3 7.08 3.09 -8.22
N PHE A 4 6.28 3.30 -7.17
CA PHE A 4 5.59 2.23 -6.44
C PHE A 4 4.57 1.46 -7.28
N PHE A 5 3.87 2.15 -8.19
CA PHE A 5 2.91 1.48 -9.07
C PHE A 5 3.63 0.54 -10.04
N TRP A 6 4.84 0.90 -10.48
CA TRP A 6 5.67 0.05 -11.32
C TRP A 6 6.25 -1.13 -10.53
N TYR A 7 6.83 -0.87 -9.36
CA TYR A 7 7.41 -1.90 -8.48
C TYR A 7 6.40 -2.99 -8.10
N ASP A 8 5.22 -2.57 -7.64
CA ASP A 8 4.16 -3.51 -7.24
C ASP A 8 3.63 -4.31 -8.43
N ARG A 9 3.48 -3.67 -9.60
CA ARG A 9 3.03 -4.34 -10.83
C ARG A 9 4.03 -5.39 -11.29
N VAL A 10 5.34 -5.12 -11.19
CA VAL A 10 6.41 -6.09 -11.47
C VAL A 10 6.34 -7.29 -10.53
N LYS A 11 5.93 -7.09 -9.27
CA LYS A 11 5.70 -8.17 -8.29
C LYS A 11 4.34 -8.86 -8.42
N GLY A 12 3.52 -8.53 -9.43
CA GLY A 12 2.17 -9.08 -9.62
C GLY A 12 1.14 -8.61 -8.58
N PHE A 13 1.49 -7.58 -7.82
CA PHE A 13 0.65 -6.98 -6.81
C PHE A 13 -0.07 -5.76 -7.41
N GLY A 14 -1.40 -5.75 -7.42
CA GLY A 14 -2.13 -4.52 -7.75
C GLY A 14 -2.27 -3.69 -6.48
N PRO A 15 -1.56 -2.56 -6.29
CA PRO A 15 -1.57 -1.87 -5.01
C PRO A 15 -2.77 -0.94 -4.86
N ARG A 16 -3.31 -0.87 -3.65
CA ARG A 16 -4.28 0.13 -3.20
C ARG A 16 -3.72 0.86 -1.99
N LYS A 17 -3.77 2.19 -2.01
CA LYS A 17 -3.43 3.01 -0.84
C LYS A 17 -4.39 2.67 0.30
N LYS A 18 -3.86 2.24 1.45
CA LYS A 18 -4.67 1.91 2.63
C LYS A 18 -4.55 2.97 3.71
N LYS A 19 -3.33 3.35 4.06
CA LYS A 19 -3.05 4.28 5.14
C LYS A 19 -1.89 5.19 4.78
N ILE A 20 -2.03 6.46 5.14
CA ILE A 20 -0.96 7.45 5.06
C ILE A 20 -0.74 7.97 6.48
N LEU A 21 0.50 7.96 6.93
CA LEU A 21 0.93 8.59 8.17
C LEU A 21 1.62 9.91 7.81
N LYS A 22 1.18 10.99 8.44
CA LYS A 22 1.75 12.32 8.28
C LYS A 22 2.33 12.82 9.60
N ASN A 23 3.38 13.62 9.53
CA ASN A 23 3.88 14.35 10.70
C ASN A 23 2.98 15.55 11.03
N LYS A 24 3.31 16.28 12.11
CA LYS A 24 2.59 17.50 12.52
C LYS A 24 2.63 18.62 11.46
N MET A 25 3.64 18.62 10.59
CA MET A 25 3.79 19.58 9.49
C MET A 25 2.99 19.17 8.23
N GLY A 26 2.34 17.99 8.23
CA GLY A 26 1.56 17.49 7.10
C GLY A 26 2.37 16.70 6.07
N GLU A 27 3.66 16.49 6.30
CA GLU A 27 4.55 15.71 5.43
C GLU A 27 4.31 14.21 5.62
N ILE A 28 4.36 13.45 4.53
CA ILE A 28 4.11 12.01 4.55
C ILE A 28 5.33 11.30 5.12
N LEU A 29 5.18 10.68 6.29
CA LEU A 29 6.22 9.84 6.90
C LEU A 29 6.12 8.38 6.46
N GLN A 30 4.91 7.91 6.20
CA GLN A 30 4.69 6.51 5.82
C GLN A 30 3.47 6.38 4.91
N GLN A 31 3.58 5.53 3.89
CA GLN A 31 2.46 5.14 3.05
C GLN A 31 2.35 3.61 3.01
N THR A 32 1.18 3.10 3.36
CA THR A 32 0.89 1.66 3.34
C THR A 32 0.03 1.34 2.12
N PHE A 33 0.53 0.42 1.31
CA PHE A 33 -0.16 -0.17 0.19
C PHE A 33 -0.54 -1.61 0.51
N VAL A 34 -1.71 -2.01 0.05
CA VAL A 34 -2.25 -3.36 0.20
C VAL A 34 -2.74 -3.87 -1.14
N CYS A 35 -3.05 -5.17 -1.24
CA CYS A 35 -3.63 -5.68 -2.47
C CYS A 35 -4.93 -4.90 -2.77
N PHE A 36 -5.15 -4.56 -4.03
CA PHE A 36 -6.38 -3.94 -4.52
C PHE A 36 -7.61 -4.76 -4.15
N ARG A 37 -7.40 -6.08 -4.08
CA ARG A 37 -8.37 -7.09 -3.69
C ARG A 37 -8.36 -7.38 -2.18
N GLU A 38 -7.50 -6.77 -1.36
CA GLU A 38 -7.44 -7.02 0.09
C GLU A 38 -8.74 -6.55 0.78
N GLY A 39 -9.38 -7.46 1.50
CA GLY A 39 -10.50 -7.17 2.39
C GLY A 39 -11.49 -8.32 2.47
N LYS A 40 -12.37 -8.24 3.46
CA LYS A 40 -13.62 -9.02 3.57
C LYS A 40 -14.73 -7.98 3.63
N ARG A 41 -15.65 -7.96 2.66
CA ARG A 41 -16.91 -7.23 2.83
C ARG A 41 -17.87 -8.14 3.59
N GLU A 42 -18.58 -7.59 4.55
CA GLU A 42 -19.65 -8.28 5.27
C GLU A 42 -20.90 -8.41 4.39
N ASP A 43 -21.03 -7.58 3.35
CA ASP A 43 -22.13 -7.62 2.39
C ASP A 43 -21.88 -8.63 1.24
N LEU A 44 -22.61 -9.74 1.28
CA LEU A 44 -22.56 -10.88 0.36
C LEU A 44 -23.13 -10.60 -1.06
N VAL A 45 -23.40 -9.35 -1.41
CA VAL A 45 -24.26 -9.01 -2.57
C VAL A 45 -23.55 -9.11 -3.94
N LYS A 46 -22.22 -9.18 -4.01
CA LYS A 46 -21.49 -9.39 -5.29
C LYS A 46 -20.26 -10.29 -5.15
N PRO A 47 -20.13 -11.38 -5.96
CA PRO A 47 -19.06 -12.36 -5.81
C PRO A 47 -17.77 -11.98 -6.58
N LYS A 48 -16.63 -12.51 -6.11
CA LYS A 48 -15.40 -12.85 -6.88
C LYS A 48 -14.25 -11.85 -7.12
N THR A 49 -14.15 -10.67 -6.52
CA THR A 49 -12.96 -9.80 -6.78
C THR A 49 -12.08 -9.48 -5.58
N MET A 50 -12.43 -9.85 -4.35
CA MET A 50 -11.56 -9.64 -3.18
C MET A 50 -10.86 -10.92 -2.74
N CYS A 51 -9.57 -10.84 -2.41
CA CYS A 51 -8.72 -11.94 -1.98
C CYS A 51 -8.28 -11.75 -0.52
N LYS A 52 -7.96 -12.86 0.14
CA LYS A 52 -7.37 -12.86 1.49
C LYS A 52 -5.84 -12.65 1.44
N CYS A 53 -5.35 -11.98 0.40
CA CYS A 53 -3.92 -11.70 0.26
C CYS A 53 -3.47 -10.85 1.43
N LYS A 54 -2.44 -11.32 2.15
CA LYS A 54 -1.87 -10.64 3.30
C LYS A 54 -0.73 -9.69 2.92
N ALA A 55 -0.36 -9.67 1.63
CA ALA A 55 0.74 -8.89 1.12
C ALA A 55 0.51 -7.40 1.35
N LYS A 56 1.46 -6.77 2.04
CA LYS A 56 1.43 -5.36 2.38
C LYS A 56 2.79 -4.76 2.09
N MET A 57 2.79 -3.60 1.45
CA MET A 57 3.99 -2.80 1.28
C MET A 57 3.89 -1.56 2.16
N LYS A 58 4.84 -1.38 3.07
CA LYS A 58 5.01 -0.14 3.81
C LYS A 58 6.19 0.62 3.24
N VAL A 59 5.94 1.86 2.87
CA VAL A 59 6.95 2.79 2.39
C VAL A 59 7.13 3.83 3.47
N HIS A 60 8.30 3.85 4.10
CA HIS A 60 8.69 4.89 5.03
C HIS A 60 9.52 5.93 4.26
N ILE A 61 9.16 7.20 4.43
CA ILE A 61 9.83 8.33 3.81
C ILE A 61 10.60 9.04 4.91
N GLU A 62 11.91 8.86 4.93
CA GLU A 62 12.78 9.63 5.82
C GLU A 62 13.16 10.92 5.12
N ILE A 63 12.41 11.98 5.42
CA ILE A 63 12.55 13.30 4.80
C ILE A 63 13.98 13.84 4.97
N ASN A 64 14.63 13.51 6.09
CA ASN A 64 15.99 13.95 6.40
C ASN A 64 17.07 13.26 5.57
N LEU A 65 16.82 12.04 5.07
CA LEU A 65 17.83 11.25 4.36
C LEU A 65 17.50 11.07 2.86
N ILE A 66 16.31 11.50 2.40
CA ILE A 66 15.78 11.20 1.06
C ILE A 66 15.75 9.66 0.81
N LEU A 67 15.70 8.87 1.90
CA LEU A 67 15.66 7.42 1.83
C LEU A 67 14.21 6.94 1.91
N TRP A 68 13.89 6.00 1.03
CA TRP A 68 12.60 5.32 0.97
C TRP A 68 12.80 3.89 1.43
N HIS A 69 12.39 3.58 2.66
CA HIS A 69 12.45 2.21 3.15
C HIS A 69 11.18 1.47 2.76
N ILE A 70 11.33 0.46 1.91
CA ILE A 70 10.25 -0.43 1.51
C ILE A 70 10.34 -1.69 2.37
N SER A 71 9.24 -2.01 3.05
CA SER A 71 9.09 -3.27 3.78
C SER A 71 7.88 -4.03 3.26
N ASP A 72 8.12 -5.22 2.72
CA ASP A 72 7.12 -6.21 2.35
C ASP A 72 6.81 -7.15 3.52
N PHE A 73 5.53 -7.49 3.69
CA PHE A 73 4.99 -8.39 4.71
C PHE A 73 3.89 -9.29 4.14
#